data_AF-A0A075VNZ9-F1
#
_entry.id   AF-A0A075VNZ9-F1
#
_cell.length_a   1.000
_cell.length_b   1.000
_cell.length_c   1.000
_cell.angle_alpha   90.00
_cell.angle_beta   90.00
_cell.angle_gamma   90.00
#
_symmetry.space_group_name_H-M   'P 1'
#
loop_
_entity.id
_entity.type
_entity.pdbx_description
1 polymer ?
#
loop_
_entity_poly.entity_id
_entity_poly.type
_entity_poly.pdbx_seq_one_letter_code
_entity_poly.pdbx_strand_id
1 'polypeptide(L)'
;TQSEPAYCGLASLAMVLNALAIDPGRKWKGPWRWYDESMLDCCEPLEKIQVEGTTFGKVACLGRCAGANVEALRTNQSNIDDFRNHIKRCTSSADCHLIASYNRQHFKQTGTGHFSPIGGYHAGSDTVLILDVARFKYPPHWVP
;
A
#
# COMPACT_ATOMS: atom_id res chain seq x y z
N THR A 1 -2.79 8.28 7.89
CA THR A 1 -3.63 7.33 8.66
C THR A 1 -4.78 7.08 7.75
N GLN A 2 -5.16 5.83 7.52
CA GLN A 2 -6.39 5.54 6.77
C GLN A 2 -7.56 6.33 7.38
N SER A 3 -8.29 7.06 6.54
CA SER A 3 -9.40 7.90 7.00
C SER A 3 -10.60 7.07 7.44
N GLU A 4 -10.83 5.94 6.77
CA GLU A 4 -11.86 4.96 7.11
C GLU A 4 -11.24 3.60 7.47
N PRO A 5 -11.88 2.78 8.32
CA PRO A 5 -11.40 1.43 8.66
C PRO A 5 -11.17 0.50 7.45
N ALA A 6 -11.91 0.72 6.35
CA ALA A 6 -11.80 -0.06 5.12
C ALA A 6 -10.78 0.49 4.12
N TYR A 7 -10.22 1.69 4.35
CA TYR A 7 -9.38 2.41 3.37
C TYR A 7 -7.89 2.07 3.42
N CYS A 8 -7.49 0.97 4.06
CA CYS A 8 -6.06 0.61 4.13
C CYS A 8 -5.38 0.52 2.74
N GLY A 9 -6.08 0.01 1.72
CA GLY A 9 -5.60 -0.01 0.34
C GLY A 9 -5.42 1.39 -0.27
N LEU A 10 -6.42 2.27 -0.08
CA LEU A 10 -6.38 3.65 -0.58
C LEU A 10 -5.29 4.47 0.11
N ALA A 11 -5.17 4.35 1.43
CA ALA A 11 -4.16 5.02 2.22
C ALA A 11 -2.74 4.62 1.78
N SER A 12 -2.54 3.32 1.53
CA SER A 12 -1.27 2.79 1.05
C SER A 12 -0.91 3.31 -0.34
N LEU A 13 -1.89 3.35 -1.25
CA LEU A 13 -1.70 3.91 -2.60
C LEU A 13 -1.40 5.39 -2.55
N ALA A 14 -2.18 6.19 -1.81
CA ALA A 14 -1.95 7.62 -1.68
C ALA A 14 -0.52 7.90 -1.17
N MET A 15 -0.05 7.15 -0.17
CA MET A 15 1.35 7.28 0.29
C MET A 15 2.36 6.99 -0.82
N VAL A 16 2.21 5.89 -1.55
CA VAL A 16 3.15 5.49 -2.61
C VAL A 16 3.11 6.42 -3.81
N LEU A 17 1.93 6.81 -4.29
CA LEU A 17 1.78 7.71 -5.44
C LEU A 17 2.41 9.08 -5.18
N ASN A 18 2.24 9.59 -3.95
CA ASN A 18 2.87 10.84 -3.54
C ASN A 18 4.39 10.70 -3.39
N ALA A 19 4.90 9.57 -2.89
CA ALA A 19 6.32 9.30 -2.83
C ALA A 19 6.97 9.24 -4.22
N LEU A 20 6.25 8.70 -5.22
CA LEU A 20 6.64 8.69 -6.63
C LEU A 20 6.44 10.06 -7.32
N ALA A 21 5.97 11.09 -6.60
CA ALA A 21 5.65 12.40 -7.14
C ALA A 21 4.70 12.37 -8.36
N ILE A 22 3.77 11.41 -8.40
CA ILE A 22 2.76 11.32 -9.46
C ILE A 22 1.73 12.44 -9.28
N ASP A 23 1.48 13.19 -10.34
CA ASP A 23 0.53 14.29 -10.34
C ASP A 23 -0.92 13.77 -10.42
N PRO A 24 -1.78 14.02 -9.41
CA PRO A 24 -3.16 13.59 -9.43
C PRO A 24 -4.03 14.32 -10.47
N GLY A 25 -3.51 15.36 -11.14
CA GLY A 25 -4.26 16.14 -12.14
C GLY A 25 -5.40 16.98 -11.54
N ARG A 26 -5.62 16.90 -10.23
CA ARG A 26 -6.66 17.60 -9.48
C ARG A 26 -6.08 18.23 -8.21
N LYS A 27 -6.68 19.34 -7.77
CA LYS A 27 -6.27 20.02 -6.53
C LYS A 27 -6.75 19.24 -5.31
N TRP A 28 -5.90 19.13 -4.29
CA TRP A 28 -6.27 18.60 -2.98
C TRP A 28 -6.68 19.74 -2.04
N LYS A 29 -5.77 20.69 -1.80
CA LYS A 29 -5.98 21.82 -0.88
C LYS A 29 -5.30 23.07 -1.42
N GLY A 30 -6.07 24.14 -1.64
CA GLY A 30 -5.53 25.39 -2.17
C GLY A 30 -4.82 25.18 -3.52
N PRO A 31 -3.56 25.64 -3.69
CA PRO A 31 -2.78 25.40 -4.91
C PRO A 31 -2.16 23.99 -4.98
N TRP A 32 -2.22 23.20 -3.90
CA TRP A 32 -1.49 21.95 -3.79
C TRP A 32 -2.21 20.79 -4.47
N ARG A 33 -1.46 20.02 -5.24
CA ARG A 33 -1.89 18.76 -5.86
C ARG A 33 -1.16 17.62 -5.18
N TRP A 34 -1.93 16.73 -4.56
CA TRP A 34 -1.45 15.67 -3.70
C TRP A 34 -2.51 14.58 -3.66
N TYR A 35 -2.12 13.31 -3.78
CA TYR A 35 -3.07 12.21 -3.67
C TYR A 35 -3.63 12.12 -2.26
N ASP A 36 -4.95 12.07 -2.20
CA ASP A 36 -5.77 11.80 -1.04
C ASP A 36 -6.61 10.55 -1.31
N GLU A 37 -7.07 9.86 -0.26
CA GLU A 37 -7.87 8.64 -0.40
C GLU A 37 -9.16 8.88 -1.20
N SER A 38 -9.74 10.09 -1.09
CA SER A 38 -10.91 10.52 -1.89
C SER A 38 -10.64 10.64 -3.38
N MET A 39 -9.39 10.48 -3.83
CA MET A 39 -8.99 10.56 -5.24
C MET A 39 -8.88 9.21 -5.96
N LEU A 40 -9.13 8.12 -5.25
CA LEU A 40 -8.86 6.77 -5.72
C LEU A 40 -10.17 5.99 -5.95
N ASP A 41 -10.98 6.47 -6.89
CA ASP A 41 -12.36 6.01 -7.14
C ASP A 41 -12.60 5.44 -8.56
N CYS A 42 -11.59 5.49 -9.43
CA CYS A 42 -11.79 5.14 -10.85
C CYS A 42 -12.01 3.65 -11.16
N CYS A 43 -11.66 2.74 -10.23
CA CYS A 43 -11.87 1.30 -10.42
C CYS A 43 -13.00 0.73 -9.56
N GLU A 44 -13.42 1.43 -8.51
CA GLU A 44 -14.50 1.04 -7.60
C GLU A 44 -14.98 2.31 -6.87
N PRO A 45 -16.31 2.55 -6.76
CA PRO A 45 -16.83 3.70 -6.03
C PRO A 45 -16.39 3.71 -4.57
N LEU A 46 -16.08 4.89 -4.03
CA LEU A 46 -15.61 5.06 -2.66
C LEU A 46 -16.62 4.53 -1.64
N GLU A 47 -17.92 4.73 -1.88
CA GLU A 47 -19.00 4.27 -1.01
C GLU A 47 -18.97 2.75 -0.83
N LYS A 48 -18.63 2.02 -1.90
CA LYS A 48 -18.49 0.57 -1.83
C LYS A 48 -17.19 0.15 -1.16
N ILE A 49 -16.08 0.84 -1.45
CA ILE A 49 -14.81 0.60 -0.76
C ILE A 49 -14.95 0.84 0.75
N GLN A 50 -15.74 1.82 1.16
CA GLN A 50 -15.94 2.14 2.57
C GLN A 50 -16.62 0.99 3.34
N VAL A 51 -17.50 0.24 2.67
CA VAL A 51 -18.23 -0.89 3.27
C VAL A 51 -17.44 -2.19 3.16
N GLU A 52 -16.87 -2.49 1.99
CA GLU A 52 -16.30 -3.79 1.67
C GLU A 52 -14.77 -3.84 1.72
N GLY A 53 -14.11 -2.68 1.75
CA GLY A 53 -12.67 -2.56 1.55
C GLY A 53 -12.27 -2.71 0.08
N THR A 54 -11.00 -3.02 -0.15
CA THR A 54 -10.46 -3.24 -1.50
C THR A 54 -9.86 -4.64 -1.62
N THR A 55 -9.92 -5.19 -2.84
CA THR A 55 -9.24 -6.45 -3.17
C THR A 55 -7.86 -6.16 -3.77
N PHE A 56 -6.97 -7.15 -3.76
CA PHE A 56 -5.64 -7.04 -4.38
C PHE A 56 -5.69 -6.54 -5.84
N GLY A 57 -6.62 -7.08 -6.63
CA GLY A 57 -6.79 -6.66 -8.02
C GLY A 57 -7.28 -5.21 -8.15
N LYS A 58 -8.14 -4.76 -7.24
CA LYS A 58 -8.65 -3.38 -7.23
C LYS A 58 -7.57 -2.38 -6.81
N VAL A 59 -6.74 -2.71 -5.81
CA VAL A 59 -5.56 -1.88 -5.46
C VAL A 59 -4.63 -1.73 -6.66
N ALA A 60 -4.34 -2.83 -7.37
CA ALA A 60 -3.52 -2.77 -8.57
C ALA A 60 -4.15 -1.93 -9.70
N CYS A 61 -5.47 -2.06 -9.91
CA CYS A 61 -6.22 -1.25 -10.87
C CYS A 61 -6.14 0.25 -10.54
N LEU A 62 -6.41 0.61 -9.29
CA LEU A 62 -6.38 2.00 -8.82
C LEU A 62 -4.98 2.62 -9.00
N GLY A 63 -3.92 1.88 -8.69
CA GLY A 63 -2.55 2.35 -8.92
C GLY A 63 -2.26 2.63 -10.39
N ARG A 64 -2.66 1.73 -11.31
CA ARG A 64 -2.49 1.95 -12.76
C ARG A 64 -3.30 3.13 -13.27
N CYS A 65 -4.54 3.21 -12.84
CA CYS A 65 -5.44 4.30 -13.20
C CYS A 65 -4.93 5.65 -12.69
N ALA A 66 -4.28 5.67 -11.53
CA ALA A 66 -3.60 6.85 -11.00
C ALA A 66 -2.29 7.19 -11.74
N GLY A 67 -1.91 6.44 -12.78
CA GLY A 67 -0.72 6.73 -13.60
C GLY A 67 0.56 6.05 -13.15
N ALA A 68 0.53 5.17 -12.15
CA ALA A 68 1.70 4.38 -11.77
C ALA A 68 1.90 3.18 -12.70
N ASN A 69 3.15 2.79 -12.94
CA ASN A 69 3.46 1.48 -13.49
C ASN A 69 3.34 0.42 -12.37
N VAL A 70 2.38 -0.51 -12.49
CA VAL A 70 2.07 -1.48 -11.43
C VAL A 70 2.32 -2.91 -11.87
N GLU A 71 3.30 -3.53 -11.23
CA GLU A 71 3.52 -4.97 -11.22
C GLU A 71 2.78 -5.61 -10.04
N ALA A 72 1.91 -6.59 -10.32
CA ALA A 72 1.04 -7.21 -9.33
C ALA A 72 1.43 -8.69 -9.16
N LEU A 73 2.15 -8.99 -8.08
CA LEU A 73 2.68 -10.32 -7.79
C LEU A 73 1.81 -11.03 -6.75
N ARG A 74 1.09 -12.09 -7.15
CA ARG A 74 0.37 -12.95 -6.20
C ARG A 74 1.28 -14.04 -5.67
N THR A 75 1.02 -14.46 -4.44
CA THR A 75 1.81 -15.49 -3.73
C THR A 75 1.86 -16.84 -4.45
N ASN A 76 0.91 -17.16 -5.32
CA ASN A 76 0.90 -18.37 -6.14
C ASN A 76 1.65 -18.23 -7.48
N GLN A 77 2.21 -17.05 -7.76
CA GLN A 77 2.93 -16.73 -9.00
C GLN A 77 4.42 -16.42 -8.76
N SER A 78 4.86 -16.37 -7.50
CA SER A 78 6.24 -16.11 -7.10
C SER A 78 6.61 -16.95 -5.88
N ASN A 79 7.90 -17.01 -5.54
CA ASN A 79 8.37 -17.63 -4.30
C ASN A 79 8.88 -16.58 -3.29
N ILE A 80 9.32 -17.04 -2.12
CA ILE A 80 9.80 -16.18 -1.04
C ILE A 80 11.09 -15.43 -1.40
N ASP A 81 11.97 -16.04 -2.19
CA ASP A 81 13.23 -15.43 -2.59
C ASP A 81 12.99 -14.32 -3.63
N ASP A 82 12.06 -14.54 -4.55
CA ASP A 82 11.58 -13.49 -5.45
C ASP A 82 11.02 -12.31 -4.65
N PHE A 83 10.17 -12.59 -3.64
CA PHE A 83 9.59 -11.54 -2.79
C PHE A 83 10.67 -10.74 -2.05
N ARG A 84 11.66 -11.42 -1.45
CA ARG A 84 12.81 -10.76 -0.81
C ARG A 84 13.60 -9.90 -1.78
N ASN A 85 13.81 -10.36 -3.02
CA ASN A 85 14.51 -9.60 -4.04
C ASN A 85 13.74 -8.33 -4.43
N HIS A 86 12.42 -8.40 -4.56
CA HIS A 86 11.57 -7.24 -4.80
C HIS A 86 11.61 -6.24 -3.64
N ILE A 87 11.54 -6.72 -2.39
CA ILE A 87 11.68 -5.87 -1.21
C ILE A 87 13.03 -5.15 -1.23
N LYS A 88 14.15 -5.87 -1.38
CA LYS A 88 15.49 -5.28 -1.40
C LYS A 88 15.61 -4.21 -2.49
N ARG A 89 15.13 -4.50 -3.70
CA ARG A 89 15.13 -3.56 -4.83
C ARG A 89 14.35 -2.29 -4.52
N CYS A 90 13.11 -2.41 -4.03
CA CYS A 90 12.23 -1.25 -3.87
C CYS A 90 12.49 -0.47 -2.57
N THR A 91 13.04 -1.10 -1.54
CA THR A 91 13.48 -0.39 -0.33
C THR A 91 14.83 0.32 -0.51
N SER A 92 15.56 0.04 -1.59
CA SER A 92 16.83 0.68 -1.93
C SER A 92 16.71 1.68 -3.09
N SER A 93 15.50 2.02 -3.52
CA SER A 93 15.23 2.89 -4.67
C SER A 93 14.28 4.02 -4.30
N ALA A 94 14.44 5.18 -4.96
CA ALA A 94 13.49 6.28 -4.89
C ALA A 94 12.29 6.10 -5.83
N ASP A 95 12.45 5.29 -6.89
CA ASP A 95 11.47 5.17 -7.98
C ASP A 95 10.67 3.85 -7.95
N CYS A 96 10.93 3.00 -6.94
CA CYS A 96 10.13 1.81 -6.70
C CYS A 96 9.66 1.77 -5.25
N HIS A 97 8.38 1.46 -5.04
CA HIS A 97 7.85 1.17 -3.72
C HIS A 97 6.99 -0.09 -3.77
N LEU A 98 6.85 -0.75 -2.62
CA LEU A 98 6.11 -1.99 -2.48
C LEU A 98 4.96 -1.80 -1.49
N ILE A 99 3.76 -2.25 -1.88
CA ILE A 99 2.61 -2.36 -0.98
C ILE A 99 2.35 -3.84 -0.76
N ALA A 100 2.34 -4.28 0.50
CA ALA A 100 2.04 -5.67 0.84
C ALA A 100 0.53 -5.83 1.10
N SER A 101 -0.04 -6.92 0.61
CA SER A 101 -1.36 -7.42 1.02
C SER A 101 -1.15 -8.65 1.90
N TYR A 102 -1.62 -8.63 3.14
CA TYR A 102 -1.33 -9.69 4.10
C TYR A 102 -2.49 -9.92 5.08
N ASN A 103 -2.49 -11.09 5.72
CA ASN A 103 -3.45 -11.40 6.79
C ASN A 103 -2.80 -11.16 8.16
N ARG A 104 -3.33 -10.19 8.90
CA ARG A 104 -2.89 -9.79 10.25
C ARG A 104 -2.83 -10.91 11.28
N GLN A 105 -3.63 -11.95 11.12
CA GLN A 105 -3.67 -13.07 12.06
C GLN A 105 -2.30 -13.76 12.21
N HIS A 106 -1.50 -13.82 11.14
CA HIS A 106 -0.15 -14.40 11.17
C HIS A 106 0.82 -13.61 12.07
N PHE A 107 0.52 -12.32 12.30
CA PHE A 107 1.30 -11.44 13.17
C PHE A 107 0.64 -11.24 14.54
N LYS A 108 -0.33 -12.09 14.90
CA LYS A 108 -1.10 -11.98 16.17
C LYS A 108 -1.78 -10.62 16.33
N GLN A 109 -2.10 -9.96 15.22
CA GLN A 109 -2.84 -8.71 15.18
C GLN A 109 -4.32 -8.97 14.98
N THR A 110 -5.17 -8.07 15.47
CA THR A 110 -6.62 -8.18 15.34
C THR A 110 -7.08 -7.74 13.95
N GLY A 111 -8.09 -8.43 13.41
CA GLY A 111 -8.55 -8.27 12.04
C GLY A 111 -7.93 -9.30 11.09
N THR A 112 -8.28 -9.22 9.81
CA THR A 112 -7.87 -10.18 8.78
C THR A 112 -7.00 -9.50 7.71
N GLY A 113 -7.50 -9.32 6.49
CA GLY A 113 -6.77 -8.72 5.38
C GLY A 113 -6.39 -7.26 5.64
N HIS A 114 -5.19 -6.87 5.23
CA HIS A 114 -4.68 -5.52 5.36
C HIS A 114 -3.73 -5.17 4.22
N PHE A 115 -3.63 -3.88 3.90
CA PHE A 115 -2.64 -3.32 3.00
C PHE A 115 -1.80 -2.28 3.71
N SER A 116 -0.49 -2.29 3.49
CA SER A 116 0.41 -1.22 3.94
C SER A 116 1.69 -1.17 3.09
N PRO A 117 2.29 0.02 2.92
CA PRO A 117 3.59 0.14 2.28
C PRO A 117 4.69 -0.56 3.10
N ILE A 118 5.69 -1.09 2.38
CA ILE A 118 6.93 -1.57 2.98
C ILE A 118 7.93 -0.42 3.00
N GLY A 119 8.40 -0.08 4.21
CA GLY A 119 9.28 1.07 4.45
C GLY A 119 10.77 0.74 4.49
N GLY A 120 11.14 -0.53 4.60
CA GLY A 120 12.54 -0.90 4.74
C GLY A 120 12.77 -2.41 4.87
N TYR A 121 14.02 -2.81 4.68
CA TYR A 121 14.49 -4.17 4.85
C TYR A 121 15.77 -4.17 5.68
N HIS A 122 15.83 -5.03 6.70
CA HIS A 122 17.00 -5.19 7.53
C HIS A 122 17.66 -6.54 7.26
N ALA A 123 18.77 -6.51 6.50
CA ALA A 123 19.46 -7.71 6.05
C ALA A 123 20.02 -8.57 7.21
N GLY A 124 20.43 -7.95 8.32
CA GLY A 124 21.03 -8.67 9.44
C GLY A 124 20.06 -9.56 10.22
N SER A 125 18.76 -9.21 10.23
CA SER A 125 17.72 -10.01 10.90
C SER A 125 16.70 -10.60 9.93
N ASP A 126 16.89 -10.42 8.62
CA ASP A 126 15.93 -10.76 7.56
C ASP A 126 14.50 -10.29 7.88
N THR A 127 14.35 -9.02 8.28
CA THR A 127 13.04 -8.44 8.61
C THR A 127 12.65 -7.30 7.68
N VAL A 128 11.35 -7.09 7.56
CA VAL A 128 10.71 -6.08 6.73
C VAL A 128 9.93 -5.10 7.61
N LEU A 129 10.08 -3.80 7.37
CA LEU A 129 9.34 -2.76 8.06
C LEU A 129 8.01 -2.51 7.37
N ILE A 130 6.90 -2.80 8.05
CA ILE A 130 5.56 -2.43 7.61
C ILE A 130 5.24 -1.03 8.14
N LEU A 131 4.91 -0.10 7.23
CA LEU A 131 4.41 1.23 7.57
C LEU A 131 2.89 1.19 7.73
N ASP A 132 2.42 0.61 8.84
CA ASP A 132 0.99 0.34 9.03
C ASP A 132 0.14 1.62 8.94
N VAL A 133 -0.73 1.67 7.93
CA VAL A 133 -1.61 2.84 7.66
C VAL A 133 -2.73 2.98 8.69
N ALA A 134 -3.06 1.91 9.43
CA ALA A 134 -3.96 1.93 10.58
C ALA A 134 -3.24 2.46 11.84
N ARG A 135 -2.65 3.66 11.75
CA ARG A 135 -1.79 4.25 12.79
C ARG A 135 -2.49 4.45 14.15
N PHE A 136 -3.83 4.44 14.18
CA PHE A 136 -4.61 4.46 15.41
C PHE A 136 -4.62 3.11 16.15
N LYS A 137 -4.18 2.03 15.49
CA LYS A 137 -4.29 0.65 15.96
C LYS A 137 -2.93 0.01 16.20
N TYR A 138 -2.01 0.15 15.25
CA TYR A 138 -0.67 -0.44 15.33
C TYR A 138 0.39 0.58 14.87
N PRO A 139 1.56 0.61 15.53
CA PRO A 139 2.69 1.39 15.04
C PRO A 139 3.31 0.70 13.81
N PRO A 140 4.21 1.38 13.08
CA PRO A 140 5.14 0.70 12.20
C PRO A 140 5.88 -0.40 12.95
N HIS A 141 6.01 -1.57 12.34
CA HIS A 141 6.57 -2.76 13.01
C HIS A 141 7.37 -3.61 12.02
N TRP A 142 8.38 -4.28 12.55
CA TRP A 142 9.22 -5.22 11.81
C TRP A 142 8.63 -6.62 11.87
N VAL A 143 8.59 -7.31 10.74
CA VAL A 143 8.17 -8.72 10.62
C VAL A 143 9.22 -9.54 9.89
N PRO A 144 9.35 -10.85 10.16
CA PRO A 144 10.14 -11.76 9.32
C PRO A 144 9.60 -11.88 7.89
#